data_AF-A0A167YFQ3-F1
#
_entry.id   AF-A0A167YFQ3-F1
#
_cell.length_a   1.000
_cell.length_b   1.000
_cell.length_c   1.000
_cell.angle_alpha   90.00
_cell.angle_beta   90.00
_cell.angle_gamma   90.00
#
_symmetry.space_group_name_H-M   'P 1'
#
loop_
_entity.id
_entity.type
_entity.pdbx_description
1 polymer ?
#
loop_
_entity_poly.entity_id
_entity_poly.type
_entity_poly.pdbx_seq_one_letter_code
_entity_poly.pdbx_strand_id
1 'polypeptide(L)'
;MFNIKGRELNIEKEKKKSETQSVRTIFIISKIITFSKSISSISIGIASMEAESMPRPHLLDILSTLQYPDQCWSPNTLKARITLNYRAIPYTQSFVSYPDIAPISQRLRIPARQDDEIQYTLPAIIHPASLGNANPAINDSVQIALHLEQVYDAANGHPSIFPTPSSLAIAREVESLLRCKGGAVDSCRPIVYPRVAAFLDERGREYFEYTRRGYRGIKISTILPKTEAEMNLVYWNVERGFTKIVEMLAGGNSKEGPFFEGELFGFADAVVLGVLGWFQKADQVLFERVTNLGDGALKRMWEASQQWMRGQGEEKSTDEALSEMGL
;
A
#
# COMPACT_ATOMS: atom_id res chain seq x y z
N MET A 1 71.10 -43.53 36.31
CA MET A 1 69.83 -42.98 36.83
C MET A 1 69.66 -41.58 36.27
N PHE A 2 68.85 -41.47 35.21
CA PHE A 2 68.70 -40.25 34.43
C PHE A 2 67.90 -39.17 35.17
N ASN A 3 68.24 -37.92 34.91
CA ASN A 3 67.70 -36.68 35.46
C ASN A 3 66.23 -36.46 35.05
N ILE A 4 65.31 -37.21 35.65
CA ILE A 4 63.86 -37.20 35.32
C ILE A 4 63.16 -36.02 36.01
N LYS A 5 63.53 -35.69 37.27
CA LYS A 5 62.91 -34.59 38.03
C LYS A 5 63.11 -33.20 37.40
N GLY A 6 64.26 -32.94 36.78
CA GLY A 6 64.52 -31.65 36.13
C GLY A 6 63.72 -31.42 34.84
N ARG A 7 63.39 -32.50 34.12
CA ARG A 7 62.55 -32.44 32.90
C ARG A 7 61.07 -32.25 33.23
N GLU A 8 60.56 -32.90 34.26
CA GLU A 8 59.16 -32.77 34.69
C GLU A 8 58.80 -31.33 35.12
N LEU A 9 59.68 -30.68 35.90
CA LEU A 9 59.52 -29.27 36.32
C LEU A 9 59.51 -28.27 35.15
N ASN A 10 60.24 -28.57 34.07
CA ASN A 10 60.29 -27.69 32.90
C ASN A 10 59.04 -27.85 32.02
N ILE A 11 58.54 -29.08 31.87
CA ILE A 11 57.29 -29.39 31.17
C ILE A 11 56.09 -28.75 31.88
N GLU A 12 56.08 -28.75 33.22
CA GLU A 12 55.00 -28.15 34.01
C GLU A 12 54.99 -26.61 33.91
N LYS A 13 56.16 -25.97 33.82
CA LYS A 13 56.28 -24.53 33.56
C LYS A 13 55.84 -24.15 32.14
N GLU A 14 56.20 -24.94 31.13
CA GLU A 14 55.77 -24.70 29.75
C GLU A 14 54.25 -24.91 29.57
N LYS A 15 53.66 -25.91 30.24
CA LYS A 15 52.20 -26.10 30.28
C LYS A 15 51.48 -24.91 30.90
N LYS A 16 51.94 -24.42 32.07
CA LYS A 16 51.35 -23.22 32.70
C LYS A 16 51.47 -21.98 31.82
N LYS A 17 52.58 -21.81 31.09
CA LYS A 17 52.78 -20.68 30.17
C LYS A 17 51.84 -20.77 28.95
N SER A 18 51.68 -21.96 28.39
CA SER A 18 50.74 -22.27 27.31
C SER A 18 49.27 -22.03 27.72
N GLU A 19 48.87 -22.52 28.90
CA GLU A 19 47.55 -22.29 29.47
C GLU A 19 47.28 -20.79 29.69
N THR A 20 48.25 -20.06 30.25
CA THR A 20 48.12 -18.60 30.46
C THR A 20 47.97 -17.84 29.13
N GLN A 21 48.67 -18.29 28.08
CA GLN A 21 48.58 -17.68 26.76
C GLN A 21 47.24 -18.00 26.07
N SER A 22 46.73 -19.23 26.22
CA SER A 22 45.39 -19.63 25.76
C SER A 22 44.28 -18.83 26.43
N VAL A 23 44.34 -18.66 27.75
CA VAL A 23 43.37 -17.85 28.52
C VAL A 23 43.39 -16.38 28.07
N ARG A 24 44.56 -15.80 27.80
CA ARG A 24 44.67 -14.44 27.24
C ARG A 24 44.04 -14.32 25.86
N THR A 25 44.25 -15.28 24.98
CA THR A 25 43.66 -15.30 23.63
C THR A 25 42.13 -15.39 23.69
N ILE A 26 41.59 -16.27 24.55
CA ILE A 26 40.14 -16.40 24.77
C ILE A 26 39.54 -15.08 25.28
N PHE A 27 40.23 -14.38 26.19
CA PHE A 27 39.77 -13.09 26.72
C PHE A 27 39.74 -11.99 25.66
N ILE A 28 40.71 -11.97 24.73
CA ILE A 28 40.74 -11.02 23.61
C ILE A 28 39.59 -11.30 22.63
N ILE A 29 39.36 -12.57 22.27
CA ILE A 29 38.26 -12.97 21.37
C ILE A 29 36.90 -12.60 21.99
N SER A 30 36.72 -12.86 23.29
CA SER A 30 35.50 -12.48 24.01
C SER A 30 35.27 -10.96 23.98
N LYS A 31 36.31 -10.15 24.14
CA LYS A 31 36.22 -8.68 24.00
C LYS A 31 35.86 -8.25 22.58
N ILE A 32 36.43 -8.87 21.55
CA ILE A 32 36.12 -8.56 20.15
C ILE A 32 34.66 -8.89 19.83
N ILE A 33 34.16 -10.05 20.28
CA ILE A 33 32.76 -10.45 20.09
C ILE A 33 31.82 -9.49 20.81
N THR A 34 32.16 -9.10 22.05
CA THR A 34 31.37 -8.14 22.83
C THR A 34 31.35 -6.77 22.16
N PHE A 35 32.49 -6.32 21.63
CA PHE A 35 32.60 -5.05 20.90
C PHE A 35 31.82 -5.08 19.58
N SER A 36 31.89 -6.18 18.83
CA SER A 36 31.09 -6.37 17.61
C SER A 36 29.59 -6.37 17.89
N LYS A 37 29.13 -7.07 18.93
CA LYS A 37 27.73 -7.02 19.40
C LYS A 37 27.31 -5.62 19.87
N SER A 38 28.22 -4.87 20.48
CA SER A 38 27.98 -3.48 20.88
C SER A 38 27.79 -2.60 19.65
N ILE A 39 28.67 -2.70 18.64
CA ILE A 39 28.56 -1.97 17.37
C ILE A 39 27.26 -2.32 16.66
N SER A 40 26.90 -3.61 16.56
CA SER A 40 25.63 -4.00 15.93
C SER A 40 24.43 -3.43 16.69
N SER A 41 24.48 -3.41 18.02
CA SER A 41 23.41 -2.84 18.85
C SER A 41 23.31 -1.32 18.71
N ILE A 42 24.46 -0.65 18.56
CA ILE A 42 24.53 0.80 18.30
C ILE A 42 23.98 1.10 16.91
N SER A 43 24.35 0.33 15.87
CA SER A 43 23.83 0.48 14.51
C SER A 43 22.32 0.23 14.45
N ILE A 44 21.80 -0.78 15.16
CA ILE A 44 20.37 -1.03 15.30
C ILE A 44 19.70 0.14 16.04
N GLY A 45 20.32 0.66 17.10
CA GLY A 45 19.83 1.82 17.85
C GLY A 45 19.76 3.10 17.01
N ILE A 46 20.79 3.37 16.20
CA ILE A 46 20.84 4.54 15.29
C ILE A 46 19.78 4.41 14.19
N ALA A 47 19.66 3.24 13.54
CA ALA A 47 18.63 3.00 12.53
C ALA A 47 17.20 3.11 13.12
N SER A 48 17.00 2.67 14.37
CA SER A 48 15.72 2.80 15.07
C SER A 48 15.40 4.27 15.42
N MET A 49 16.41 5.05 15.80
CA MET A 49 16.28 6.49 16.07
C MET A 49 16.05 7.31 14.79
N GLU A 50 16.65 6.93 13.66
CA GLU A 50 16.41 7.57 12.37
C GLU A 50 15.01 7.24 11.83
N ALA A 51 14.52 6.01 12.01
CA ALA A 51 13.15 5.61 11.67
C ALA A 51 12.08 6.34 12.49
N GLU A 52 12.35 6.66 13.77
CA GLU A 52 11.48 7.54 14.59
C GLU A 52 11.55 9.02 14.18
N SER A 53 12.53 9.43 13.37
CA SER A 53 12.77 10.84 13.00
C SER A 53 12.15 11.26 11.66
N MET A 54 11.74 10.32 10.81
CA MET A 54 11.16 10.65 9.52
C MET A 54 9.72 11.15 9.69
N PRO A 55 9.36 12.29 9.08
CA PRO A 55 8.02 12.84 9.25
C PRO A 55 6.98 11.86 8.71
N ARG A 56 5.84 11.76 9.40
CA ARG A 56 4.75 10.87 9.00
C ARG A 56 3.91 11.57 7.92
N PRO A 57 3.61 10.91 6.79
CA PRO A 57 2.66 11.46 5.83
C PRO A 57 1.26 11.50 6.44
N HIS A 58 0.46 12.48 6.01
CA HIS A 58 -0.99 12.52 6.28
C HIS A 58 -1.76 12.15 5.01
N LEU A 59 -2.53 11.07 5.04
CA LEU A 59 -3.36 10.61 3.93
C LEU A 59 -4.76 11.25 3.97
N LEU A 60 -5.13 11.91 2.88
CA LEU A 60 -6.49 12.37 2.63
C LEU A 60 -7.26 11.28 1.87
N ASP A 61 -8.28 10.71 2.53
CA ASP A 61 -9.18 9.68 2.01
C ASP A 61 -10.62 10.23 1.85
N ILE A 62 -11.52 9.45 1.25
CA ILE A 62 -12.90 9.87 0.99
C ILE A 62 -13.82 9.37 2.10
N LEU A 63 -14.57 10.28 2.70
CA LEU A 63 -15.52 9.99 3.76
C LEU A 63 -16.61 9.01 3.29
N SER A 64 -16.94 8.08 4.18
CA SER A 64 -18.11 7.20 4.09
C SER A 64 -18.77 7.08 5.46
N THR A 65 -19.98 6.54 5.49
CA THR A 65 -20.70 6.15 6.71
C THR A 65 -20.38 4.72 7.14
N LEU A 66 -19.42 4.04 6.49
CA LEU A 66 -18.99 2.70 6.87
C LEU A 66 -18.23 2.76 8.20
N GLN A 67 -18.35 1.70 9.00
CA GLN A 67 -17.71 1.64 10.32
C GLN A 67 -16.25 1.20 10.20
N TYR A 68 -15.43 1.56 11.18
CA TYR A 68 -14.06 1.05 11.31
C TYR A 68 -14.06 -0.50 11.34
N PRO A 69 -13.12 -1.18 10.65
CA PRO A 69 -12.00 -0.65 9.85
C PRO A 69 -12.34 -0.44 8.36
N ASP A 70 -13.61 -0.44 7.99
CA ASP A 70 -14.09 -0.46 6.59
C ASP A 70 -14.40 0.92 6.01
N GLN A 71 -14.02 2.00 6.71
CA GLN A 71 -14.22 3.38 6.27
C GLN A 71 -13.58 3.69 4.91
N CYS A 72 -12.48 3.02 4.56
CA CYS A 72 -11.84 3.17 3.25
C CYS A 72 -12.44 2.20 2.22
N TRP A 73 -12.94 2.76 1.12
CA TRP A 73 -13.71 2.02 0.13
C TRP A 73 -13.33 2.37 -1.32
N SER A 74 -12.74 3.55 -1.55
CA SER A 74 -12.51 4.05 -2.91
C SER A 74 -11.37 3.29 -3.57
N PRO A 75 -11.55 2.82 -4.83
CA PRO A 75 -10.53 2.05 -5.52
C PRO A 75 -9.26 2.87 -5.80
N ASN A 76 -9.33 4.20 -5.73
CA ASN A 76 -8.17 5.06 -5.91
C ASN A 76 -7.41 5.25 -4.60
N THR A 77 -8.12 5.55 -3.50
CA THR A 77 -7.47 5.85 -2.21
C THR A 77 -6.93 4.58 -1.55
N LEU A 78 -7.58 3.44 -1.76
CA LEU A 78 -7.08 2.13 -1.37
C LEU A 78 -5.67 1.86 -1.89
N LYS A 79 -5.32 2.30 -3.10
CA LYS A 79 -3.96 2.10 -3.65
C LYS A 79 -2.89 2.79 -2.82
N ALA A 80 -3.13 4.04 -2.42
CA ALA A 80 -2.20 4.80 -1.58
C ALA A 80 -2.13 4.21 -0.16
N ARG A 81 -3.28 3.85 0.41
CA ARG A 81 -3.37 3.17 1.71
C ARG A 81 -2.61 1.85 1.74
N ILE A 82 -2.86 0.98 0.76
CA ILE A 82 -2.18 -0.31 0.62
C ILE A 82 -0.68 -0.09 0.46
N THR A 83 -0.26 0.93 -0.30
CA THR A 83 1.16 1.28 -0.45
C THR A 83 1.77 1.67 0.90
N LEU A 84 1.15 2.56 1.67
CA LEU A 84 1.64 2.93 3.00
C LEU A 84 1.73 1.72 3.94
N ASN A 85 0.69 0.88 3.95
CA ASN A 85 0.62 -0.31 4.80
C ASN A 85 1.63 -1.39 4.40
N TYR A 86 1.77 -1.69 3.11
CA TYR A 86 2.72 -2.68 2.57
C TYR A 86 4.15 -2.29 2.91
N ARG A 87 4.47 -1.02 2.69
CA ARG A 87 5.79 -0.45 2.95
C ARG A 87 6.06 -0.21 4.43
N ALA A 88 5.13 -0.57 5.32
CA ALA A 88 5.23 -0.39 6.77
C ALA A 88 5.53 1.06 7.19
N ILE A 89 4.93 2.04 6.51
CA ILE A 89 5.11 3.46 6.82
C ILE A 89 3.99 3.89 7.78
N PRO A 90 4.31 4.36 9.01
CA PRO A 90 3.32 4.97 9.88
C PRO A 90 2.78 6.27 9.29
N TYR A 91 1.47 6.44 9.27
CA TYR A 91 0.81 7.63 8.71
C TYR A 91 -0.36 8.06 9.59
N THR A 92 -0.73 9.32 9.45
CA THR A 92 -2.00 9.83 9.94
C THR A 92 -2.99 9.88 8.77
N GLN A 93 -4.28 9.93 9.05
CA GLN A 93 -5.31 9.98 8.00
C GLN A 93 -6.48 10.87 8.39
N SER A 94 -7.15 11.43 7.39
CA SER A 94 -8.45 12.05 7.55
C SER A 94 -9.38 11.70 6.39
N PHE A 95 -10.68 11.81 6.64
CA PHE A 95 -11.72 11.47 5.68
C PHE A 95 -12.46 12.73 5.25
N VAL A 96 -12.44 12.99 3.94
CA VAL A 96 -12.95 14.22 3.32
C VAL A 96 -14.23 13.90 2.56
N SER A 97 -15.31 14.62 2.84
CA SER A 97 -16.54 14.51 2.04
C SER A 97 -16.29 15.01 0.61
N TYR A 98 -16.92 14.37 -0.38
CA TYR A 98 -16.72 14.68 -1.80
C TYR A 98 -16.72 16.18 -2.18
N PRO A 99 -17.71 17.01 -1.77
CA PRO A 99 -17.72 18.43 -2.11
C PRO A 99 -16.56 19.22 -1.50
N ASP A 100 -15.91 18.71 -0.46
CA ASP A 100 -14.81 19.39 0.23
C ASP A 100 -13.43 19.07 -0.40
N ILE A 101 -13.35 18.08 -1.30
CA ILE A 101 -12.10 17.69 -1.97
C ILE A 101 -11.50 18.84 -2.78
N ALA A 102 -12.32 19.54 -3.57
CA ALA A 102 -11.85 20.66 -4.40
C ALA A 102 -11.31 21.83 -3.57
N PRO A 103 -12.05 22.39 -2.59
CA PRO A 103 -11.54 23.51 -1.79
C PRO A 103 -10.30 23.13 -0.97
N ILE A 104 -10.22 21.91 -0.42
CA ILE A 104 -9.02 21.44 0.30
C ILE A 104 -7.84 21.33 -0.67
N SER A 105 -8.05 20.74 -1.85
CA SER A 105 -6.99 20.58 -2.85
C SER A 105 -6.43 21.94 -3.32
N GLN A 106 -7.31 22.94 -3.46
CA GLN A 106 -6.92 24.32 -3.79
C GLN A 106 -6.12 24.98 -2.68
N ARG A 107 -6.53 24.84 -1.41
CA ARG A 107 -5.76 25.32 -0.24
C ARG A 107 -4.36 24.70 -0.21
N LEU A 108 -4.28 23.41 -0.52
CA LEU A 108 -3.04 22.64 -0.64
C LEU A 108 -2.23 22.93 -1.92
N ARG A 109 -2.73 23.80 -2.80
CA ARG A 109 -2.11 24.14 -4.09
C ARG A 109 -1.85 22.91 -4.97
N ILE A 110 -2.67 21.87 -4.84
CA ILE A 110 -2.67 20.74 -5.75
C ILE A 110 -3.13 21.27 -7.13
N PRO A 111 -2.39 21.02 -8.21
CA PRO A 111 -2.80 21.46 -9.54
C PRO A 111 -4.13 20.81 -9.97
N ALA A 112 -5.02 21.60 -10.58
CA ALA A 112 -6.22 21.06 -11.21
C ALA A 112 -5.87 20.20 -12.42
N ARG A 113 -6.56 19.06 -12.57
CA ARG A 113 -6.54 18.28 -13.82
C ARG A 113 -7.18 19.11 -14.93
N GLN A 114 -6.45 19.28 -16.04
CA GLN A 114 -6.95 19.98 -17.22
C GLN A 114 -7.92 19.08 -17.99
N ASP A 115 -8.94 19.66 -18.61
CA ASP A 115 -9.89 19.00 -19.50
C ASP A 115 -10.69 17.81 -18.90
N ASP A 116 -10.77 17.74 -17.56
CA ASP A 116 -11.54 16.73 -16.83
C ASP A 116 -12.76 17.39 -16.15
N GLU A 117 -13.93 16.73 -16.20
CA GLU A 117 -15.13 17.20 -15.48
C GLU A 117 -14.89 17.22 -13.96
N ILE A 118 -14.02 16.34 -13.47
CA ILE A 118 -13.62 16.26 -12.06
C ILE A 118 -12.16 16.71 -11.95
N GLN A 119 -11.97 17.99 -11.65
CA GLN A 119 -10.65 18.63 -11.63
C GLN A 119 -9.76 18.22 -10.44
N TYR A 120 -10.36 17.85 -9.31
CA TYR A 120 -9.66 17.50 -8.07
C TYR A 120 -10.12 16.15 -7.56
N THR A 121 -9.16 15.32 -7.15
CA THR A 121 -9.40 13.92 -6.78
C THR A 121 -8.60 13.54 -5.54
N LEU A 122 -8.99 12.44 -4.91
CA LEU A 122 -8.20 11.74 -3.89
C LEU A 122 -7.79 10.36 -4.44
N PRO A 123 -6.66 9.79 -3.98
CA PRO A 123 -5.89 10.18 -2.78
C PRO A 123 -4.99 11.40 -2.98
N ALA A 124 -4.69 12.05 -1.87
CA ALA A 124 -3.57 12.95 -1.74
C ALA A 124 -2.87 12.67 -0.41
N ILE A 125 -1.56 12.87 -0.36
CA ILE A 125 -0.82 12.91 0.90
C ILE A 125 -0.24 14.29 1.13
N ILE A 126 -0.09 14.65 2.41
CA ILE A 126 0.71 15.78 2.83
C ILE A 126 1.95 15.23 3.51
N HIS A 127 3.11 15.62 3.00
CA HIS A 127 4.40 15.15 3.47
C HIS A 127 5.40 16.32 3.42
N PRO A 128 6.15 16.62 4.51
CA PRO A 128 6.92 17.86 4.61
C PRO A 128 7.85 18.12 3.42
N ALA A 129 7.82 19.36 2.92
CA ALA A 129 8.58 19.82 1.75
C ALA A 129 10.12 19.66 1.91
N SER A 130 10.59 19.54 3.15
CA SER A 130 12.00 19.29 3.48
C SER A 130 12.55 17.98 2.91
N LEU A 131 11.68 17.12 2.36
CA LEU A 131 12.05 15.85 1.74
C LEU A 131 12.26 15.93 0.21
N GLY A 132 12.45 17.15 -0.31
CA GLY A 132 12.81 17.36 -1.72
C GLY A 132 11.62 17.50 -2.68
N ASN A 133 10.40 17.62 -2.16
CA ASN A 133 9.19 17.91 -2.92
C ASN A 133 8.93 19.42 -3.02
N ALA A 134 8.56 19.89 -4.23
CA ALA A 134 8.25 21.29 -4.48
C ALA A 134 6.95 21.77 -3.80
N ASN A 135 6.00 20.86 -3.56
CA ASN A 135 4.77 21.10 -2.81
C ASN A 135 4.66 20.03 -1.71
N PRO A 136 4.38 20.40 -0.44
CA PRO A 136 4.09 19.44 0.62
C PRO A 136 2.91 18.50 0.30
N ALA A 137 1.98 18.90 -0.57
CA ALA A 137 0.86 18.07 -1.00
C ALA A 137 1.15 17.34 -2.32
N ILE A 138 0.93 16.03 -2.33
CA ILE A 138 1.13 15.15 -3.50
C ILE A 138 -0.19 14.44 -3.80
N ASN A 139 -0.69 14.63 -5.02
CA ASN A 139 -1.89 13.99 -5.54
C ASN A 139 -1.51 12.92 -6.58
N ASP A 140 -2.46 12.02 -6.89
CA ASP A 140 -2.31 10.85 -7.77
C ASP A 140 -1.66 9.65 -7.08
N SER A 141 -2.35 8.51 -7.06
CA SER A 141 -1.88 7.32 -6.34
C SER A 141 -0.54 6.79 -6.83
N VAL A 142 -0.19 6.95 -8.12
CA VAL A 142 1.10 6.53 -8.67
C VAL A 142 2.19 7.49 -8.21
N GLN A 143 1.93 8.79 -8.27
CA GLN A 143 2.89 9.81 -7.81
C GLN A 143 3.16 9.68 -6.31
N ILE A 144 2.13 9.39 -5.52
CA ILE A 144 2.25 9.08 -4.09
C ILE A 144 3.16 7.86 -3.89
N ALA A 145 2.93 6.76 -4.62
CA ALA A 145 3.75 5.56 -4.49
C ALA A 145 5.23 5.81 -4.87
N LEU A 146 5.48 6.57 -5.95
CA LEU A 146 6.84 6.95 -6.37
C LEU A 146 7.53 7.85 -5.34
N HIS A 147 6.81 8.82 -4.79
CA HIS A 147 7.35 9.69 -3.72
C HIS A 147 7.74 8.89 -2.50
N LEU A 148 6.84 8.01 -2.03
CA LEU A 148 7.12 7.17 -0.88
C LEU A 148 8.32 6.25 -1.18
N GLU A 149 8.39 5.66 -2.37
CA GLU A 149 9.51 4.82 -2.80
C GLU A 149 10.85 5.56 -2.72
N GLN A 150 10.87 6.82 -3.14
CA GLN A 150 12.07 7.65 -3.10
C GLN A 150 12.47 8.05 -1.66
N VAL A 151 11.50 8.35 -0.80
CA VAL A 151 11.78 8.87 0.55
C VAL A 151 12.14 7.77 1.54
N TYR A 152 11.50 6.61 1.45
CA TYR A 152 11.67 5.51 2.40
C TYR A 152 12.43 4.37 1.73
N ASP A 153 13.72 4.20 2.00
CA ASP A 153 14.53 3.15 1.37
C ASP A 153 14.29 1.77 2.02
N ALA A 154 14.37 0.71 1.22
CA ALA A 154 14.36 -0.68 1.65
C ALA A 154 15.51 -1.03 2.59
N ALA A 155 16.64 -0.32 2.50
CA ALA A 155 17.74 -0.45 3.47
C ALA A 155 17.29 -0.17 4.93
N ASN A 156 16.20 0.58 5.13
CA ASN A 156 15.66 0.95 6.43
C ASN A 156 14.38 0.16 6.81
N GLY A 157 14.15 -1.00 6.17
CA GLY A 157 13.05 -1.89 6.52
C GLY A 157 11.71 -1.64 5.79
N HIS A 158 11.71 -0.80 4.76
CA HIS A 158 10.52 -0.50 3.94
C HIS A 158 10.54 -1.27 2.61
N PRO A 159 9.77 -2.37 2.44
CA PRO A 159 9.81 -3.13 1.19
C PRO A 159 9.43 -2.24 -0.01
N SER A 160 10.06 -2.50 -1.17
CA SER A 160 9.79 -1.74 -2.39
C SER A 160 8.41 -2.05 -2.94
N ILE A 161 7.62 -1.02 -3.31
CA ILE A 161 6.34 -1.22 -4.01
C ILE A 161 6.55 -1.39 -5.53
N PHE A 162 7.79 -1.26 -6.00
CA PHE A 162 8.20 -1.48 -7.39
C PHE A 162 9.38 -2.48 -7.42
N PRO A 163 9.14 -3.76 -7.08
CA PRO A 163 10.19 -4.75 -6.84
C PRO A 163 11.08 -5.06 -8.07
N THR A 164 10.63 -4.75 -9.29
CA THR A 164 11.44 -4.91 -10.50
C THR A 164 11.37 -3.67 -11.41
N PRO A 165 12.31 -3.53 -12.37
CA PRO A 165 12.25 -2.44 -13.36
C PRO A 165 10.95 -2.40 -14.17
N SER A 166 10.22 -3.51 -14.25
CA SER A 166 8.97 -3.63 -15.02
C SER A 166 7.73 -3.27 -14.19
N SER A 167 7.82 -3.14 -12.86
CA SER A 167 6.67 -2.98 -11.97
C SER A 167 5.74 -1.84 -12.37
N LEU A 168 6.29 -0.68 -12.71
CA LEU A 168 5.50 0.49 -13.12
C LEU A 168 4.80 0.27 -14.47
N ALA A 169 5.44 -0.43 -15.40
CA ALA A 169 4.84 -0.76 -16.70
C ALA A 169 3.68 -1.76 -16.53
N ILE A 170 3.87 -2.78 -15.70
CA ILE A 170 2.83 -3.76 -15.36
C ILE A 170 1.64 -3.05 -14.70
N ALA A 171 1.89 -2.17 -13.72
CA ALA A 171 0.81 -1.44 -13.04
C ALA A 171 0.01 -0.54 -14.00
N ARG A 172 0.66 0.11 -14.96
CA ARG A 172 -0.01 0.92 -15.99
C ARG A 172 -0.86 0.07 -16.92
N GLU A 173 -0.37 -1.09 -17.34
CA GLU A 173 -1.12 -2.03 -18.18
C GLU A 173 -2.36 -2.56 -17.44
N VAL A 174 -2.20 -2.99 -16.19
CA VAL A 174 -3.30 -3.46 -15.34
C VAL A 174 -4.35 -2.36 -15.14
N GLU A 175 -3.92 -1.13 -14.83
CA GLU A 175 -4.82 0.02 -14.68
C GLU A 175 -5.59 0.31 -15.98
N SER A 176 -4.89 0.26 -17.13
CA SER A 176 -5.48 0.46 -18.45
C SER A 176 -6.55 -0.59 -18.74
N LEU A 177 -6.25 -1.87 -18.54
CA LEU A 177 -7.20 -2.98 -18.76
C LEU A 177 -8.43 -2.90 -17.87
N LEU A 178 -8.26 -2.52 -16.60
CA LEU A 178 -9.38 -2.38 -15.67
C LEU A 178 -10.28 -1.19 -16.02
N ARG A 179 -9.72 -0.08 -16.53
CA ARG A 179 -10.43 1.19 -16.75
C ARG A 179 -10.82 1.50 -18.19
N CYS A 180 -10.38 0.71 -19.16
CA CYS A 180 -10.76 0.90 -20.55
C CYS A 180 -12.29 0.80 -20.73
N LYS A 181 -12.80 1.28 -21.86
CA LYS A 181 -14.22 1.17 -22.19
C LYS A 181 -14.60 -0.31 -22.29
N GLY A 182 -15.62 -0.73 -21.53
CA GLY A 182 -16.00 -2.14 -21.38
C GLY A 182 -15.13 -2.95 -20.41
N GLY A 183 -14.06 -2.36 -19.86
CA GLY A 183 -13.27 -2.94 -18.77
C GLY A 183 -14.07 -3.03 -17.46
N ALA A 184 -13.51 -3.69 -16.46
CA ALA A 184 -14.22 -3.99 -15.21
C ALA A 184 -14.77 -2.75 -14.48
N VAL A 185 -14.00 -1.66 -14.45
CA VAL A 185 -14.38 -0.41 -13.77
C VAL A 185 -15.47 0.35 -14.55
N ASP A 186 -15.51 0.25 -15.87
CA ASP A 186 -16.62 0.82 -16.68
C ASP A 186 -17.89 -0.04 -16.54
N SER A 187 -17.73 -1.36 -16.62
CA SER A 187 -18.83 -2.33 -16.62
C SER A 187 -19.56 -2.43 -15.28
N CYS A 188 -18.90 -2.17 -14.15
CA CYS A 188 -19.50 -2.30 -12.81
C CYS A 188 -20.38 -1.11 -12.40
N ARG A 189 -20.28 0.04 -13.10
CA ARG A 189 -20.94 1.30 -12.72
C ARG A 189 -22.45 1.18 -12.46
N PRO A 190 -23.25 0.43 -13.25
CA PRO A 190 -24.69 0.26 -13.02
C PRO A 190 -25.06 -0.25 -11.63
N ILE A 191 -24.19 -1.06 -11.02
CA ILE A 191 -24.44 -1.67 -9.70
C ILE A 191 -23.62 -1.01 -8.60
N VAL A 192 -22.38 -0.61 -8.88
CA VAL A 192 -21.47 -0.11 -7.85
C VAL A 192 -21.77 1.35 -7.50
N TYR A 193 -22.09 2.21 -8.46
CA TYR A 193 -22.35 3.63 -8.18
C TYR A 193 -23.59 3.87 -7.29
N PRO A 194 -24.74 3.22 -7.53
CA PRO A 194 -25.90 3.37 -6.64
C PRO A 194 -25.60 2.90 -5.21
N ARG A 195 -24.79 1.84 -5.06
CA ARG A 195 -24.45 1.28 -3.76
C ARG A 195 -23.41 2.09 -3.01
N VAL A 196 -22.45 2.69 -3.73
CA VAL A 196 -21.55 3.72 -3.18
C VAL A 196 -22.36 4.88 -2.61
N ALA A 197 -23.32 5.42 -3.39
CA ALA A 197 -24.14 6.53 -2.94
C ALA A 197 -24.89 6.23 -1.63
N ALA A 198 -25.22 4.96 -1.35
CA ALA A 198 -25.92 4.55 -0.14
C ALA A 198 -25.07 4.58 1.14
N PHE A 199 -23.74 4.65 1.04
CA PHE A 199 -22.83 4.72 2.19
C PHE A 199 -21.98 6.00 2.22
N LEU A 200 -22.36 7.04 1.47
CA LEU A 200 -21.76 8.36 1.59
C LEU A 200 -22.50 9.20 2.64
N ASP A 201 -21.83 10.22 3.17
CA ASP A 201 -22.52 11.28 3.90
C ASP A 201 -23.50 12.02 2.97
N GLU A 202 -24.47 12.73 3.53
CA GLU A 202 -25.56 13.35 2.75
C GLU A 202 -25.04 14.30 1.66
N ARG A 203 -24.09 15.18 2.00
CA ARG A 203 -23.50 16.13 1.05
C ARG A 203 -22.67 15.40 0.00
N GLY A 204 -21.92 14.39 0.43
CA GLY A 204 -21.14 13.52 -0.44
C GLY A 204 -22.00 12.77 -1.46
N ARG A 205 -23.14 12.25 -1.03
CA ARG A 205 -24.14 11.55 -1.86
C ARG A 205 -24.71 12.47 -2.93
N GLU A 206 -25.17 13.66 -2.55
CA GLU A 206 -25.69 14.66 -3.49
C GLU A 206 -24.66 15.06 -4.55
N TYR A 207 -23.42 15.34 -4.12
CA TYR A 207 -22.33 15.67 -5.03
C TYR A 207 -22.01 14.51 -5.98
N PHE A 208 -21.93 13.29 -5.45
CA PHE A 208 -21.63 12.09 -6.24
C PHE A 208 -22.72 11.84 -7.29
N GLU A 209 -23.99 11.92 -6.90
CA GLU A 209 -25.12 11.82 -7.83
C GLU A 209 -25.15 12.94 -8.87
N TYR A 210 -24.81 14.17 -8.50
CA TYR A 210 -24.71 15.29 -9.43
C TYR A 210 -23.60 15.10 -10.46
N THR A 211 -22.38 14.87 -10.01
CA THR A 211 -21.21 14.80 -10.89
C THR A 211 -21.22 13.57 -11.78
N ARG A 212 -21.74 12.44 -11.30
CA ARG A 212 -21.79 11.20 -12.11
C ARG A 212 -23.06 11.12 -12.98
N ARG A 213 -23.99 12.08 -12.90
CA ARG A 213 -25.04 12.28 -13.93
C ARG A 213 -24.45 12.72 -15.28
N GLY A 214 -23.40 13.54 -15.27
CA GLY A 214 -22.68 13.96 -16.48
C GLY A 214 -22.05 12.78 -17.24
N TYR A 215 -21.71 11.72 -16.51
CA TYR A 215 -21.25 10.45 -17.06
C TYR A 215 -22.41 9.69 -17.75
N ARG A 216 -22.68 10.04 -19.01
CA ARG A 216 -23.72 9.51 -19.92
C ARG A 216 -25.15 10.09 -19.76
N GLY A 217 -25.37 11.10 -18.92
CA GLY A 217 -26.67 11.78 -18.83
C GLY A 217 -27.78 10.98 -18.11
N ILE A 218 -27.43 9.91 -17.39
CA ILE A 218 -28.39 9.02 -16.72
C ILE A 218 -28.31 9.21 -15.21
N LYS A 219 -29.47 9.34 -14.55
CA LYS A 219 -29.55 9.40 -13.08
C LYS A 219 -29.02 8.09 -12.48
N ILE A 220 -28.11 8.17 -11.51
CA ILE A 220 -27.49 6.99 -10.88
C ILE A 220 -28.54 6.05 -10.28
N SER A 221 -29.62 6.57 -9.69
CA SER A 221 -30.68 5.71 -9.16
C SER A 221 -31.43 4.91 -10.24
N THR A 222 -31.33 5.29 -11.51
CA THR A 222 -32.02 4.63 -12.64
C THR A 222 -31.15 3.67 -13.43
N ILE A 223 -29.82 3.63 -13.18
CA ILE A 223 -28.92 2.68 -13.84
C ILE A 223 -28.88 1.31 -13.15
N LEU A 224 -29.45 1.19 -11.94
CA LEU A 224 -29.49 -0.09 -11.25
C LEU A 224 -30.31 -1.09 -12.08
N PRO A 225 -29.76 -2.27 -12.43
CA PRO A 225 -30.50 -3.30 -13.15
C PRO A 225 -31.77 -3.72 -12.37
N LYS A 226 -32.87 -3.93 -13.09
CA LYS A 226 -34.20 -4.18 -12.50
C LYS A 226 -34.61 -5.64 -12.58
N THR A 227 -33.94 -6.41 -13.43
CA THR A 227 -34.19 -7.84 -13.63
C THR A 227 -32.93 -8.65 -13.34
N GLU A 228 -33.12 -9.92 -13.02
CA GLU A 228 -32.02 -10.86 -12.83
C GLU A 228 -31.15 -10.99 -14.09
N ALA A 229 -31.76 -10.97 -15.28
CA ALA A 229 -31.04 -11.04 -16.55
C ALA A 229 -30.11 -9.83 -16.75
N GLU A 230 -30.57 -8.62 -16.45
CA GLU A 230 -29.75 -7.41 -16.53
C GLU A 230 -28.62 -7.43 -15.48
N MET A 231 -28.90 -7.87 -14.25
CA MET A 231 -27.89 -8.06 -13.21
C MET A 231 -26.79 -9.03 -13.65
N ASN A 232 -27.19 -10.20 -14.18
CA ASN A 232 -26.26 -11.22 -14.65
C ASN A 232 -25.41 -10.72 -15.83
N LEU A 233 -25.98 -9.91 -16.72
CA LEU A 233 -25.23 -9.27 -17.81
C LEU A 233 -24.16 -8.32 -17.28
N VAL A 234 -24.47 -7.53 -16.24
CA VAL A 234 -23.48 -6.65 -15.60
C VAL A 234 -22.36 -7.48 -14.98
N TYR A 235 -22.67 -8.52 -14.20
CA TYR A 235 -21.67 -9.41 -13.62
C TYR A 235 -20.77 -10.03 -14.69
N TRP A 236 -21.35 -10.58 -15.75
CA TRP A 236 -20.61 -11.19 -16.85
C TRP A 236 -19.66 -10.19 -17.54
N ASN A 237 -20.10 -8.94 -17.76
CA ASN A 237 -19.24 -7.91 -18.34
C ASN A 237 -18.07 -7.54 -17.42
N VAL A 238 -18.29 -7.45 -16.11
CA VAL A 238 -17.21 -7.20 -15.14
C VAL A 238 -16.21 -8.36 -15.13
N GLU A 239 -16.70 -9.60 -15.11
CA GLU A 239 -15.87 -10.81 -15.15
C GLU A 239 -14.99 -10.85 -16.41
N ARG A 240 -15.55 -10.50 -17.57
CA ARG A 240 -14.78 -10.36 -18.82
C ARG A 240 -13.71 -9.29 -18.73
N GLY A 241 -13.96 -8.19 -18.03
CA GLY A 241 -12.97 -7.16 -17.77
C GLY A 241 -11.77 -7.64 -16.96
N PHE A 242 -11.91 -8.75 -16.21
CA PHE A 242 -10.84 -9.38 -15.45
C PHE A 242 -10.12 -10.51 -16.19
N THR A 243 -10.62 -11.00 -17.33
CA THR A 243 -10.04 -12.16 -18.02
C THR A 243 -8.55 -11.99 -18.29
N LYS A 244 -8.14 -10.85 -18.86
CA LYS A 244 -6.72 -10.60 -19.14
C LYS A 244 -5.88 -10.42 -17.88
N ILE A 245 -6.45 -9.83 -16.84
CA ILE A 245 -5.82 -9.66 -15.52
C ILE A 245 -5.53 -11.03 -14.89
N VAL A 246 -6.49 -11.95 -14.94
CA VAL A 246 -6.32 -13.33 -14.44
C VAL A 246 -5.25 -14.06 -15.23
N GLU A 247 -5.22 -13.94 -16.56
CA GLU A 247 -4.14 -14.53 -17.39
C GLU A 247 -2.76 -13.97 -17.01
N MET A 248 -2.64 -12.65 -16.87
CA MET A 248 -1.39 -12.00 -16.47
C MET A 248 -0.95 -12.42 -15.07
N LEU A 249 -1.90 -12.58 -14.15
CA LEU A 249 -1.65 -12.98 -12.78
C LEU A 249 -1.25 -14.45 -12.67
N ALA A 250 -1.86 -15.34 -13.47
CA ALA A 250 -1.44 -16.74 -13.55
C ALA A 250 0.00 -16.87 -14.06
N GLY A 251 0.42 -15.97 -14.97
CA GLY A 251 1.77 -15.98 -15.51
C GLY A 251 2.08 -17.25 -16.32
N GLY A 252 3.36 -17.62 -16.39
CA GLY A 252 3.80 -18.88 -16.99
C GLY A 252 3.94 -20.01 -15.96
N ASN A 253 4.11 -21.25 -16.44
CA ASN A 253 4.21 -22.46 -15.60
C ASN A 253 5.30 -22.45 -14.50
N SER A 254 6.24 -21.50 -14.54
CA SER A 254 7.33 -21.36 -13.58
C SER A 254 7.14 -20.24 -12.58
N LYS A 255 5.99 -19.54 -12.61
CA LYS A 255 5.72 -18.44 -11.67
C LYS A 255 5.27 -19.00 -10.33
N GLU A 256 5.98 -18.63 -9.28
CA GLU A 256 5.62 -18.92 -7.90
C GLU A 256 5.13 -17.64 -7.21
N GLY A 257 4.20 -17.79 -6.26
CA GLY A 257 3.65 -16.68 -5.49
C GLY A 257 2.35 -16.06 -6.05
N PRO A 258 1.60 -15.32 -5.21
CA PRO A 258 0.24 -14.89 -5.53
C PRO A 258 0.15 -13.56 -6.28
N PHE A 259 1.27 -12.87 -6.54
CA PHE A 259 1.31 -11.50 -7.04
C PHE A 259 1.79 -11.43 -8.49
N PHE A 260 1.59 -10.31 -9.20
CA PHE A 260 2.01 -10.18 -10.61
C PHE A 260 3.49 -10.51 -10.82
N GLU A 261 4.33 -10.14 -9.87
CA GLU A 261 5.79 -10.32 -9.90
C GLU A 261 6.24 -11.50 -9.02
N GLY A 262 5.35 -12.48 -8.83
CA GLY A 262 5.61 -13.74 -8.15
C GLY A 262 5.31 -13.67 -6.66
N GLU A 263 6.31 -13.91 -5.82
CA GLU A 263 6.20 -13.79 -4.35
C GLU A 263 6.25 -12.33 -3.88
N LEU A 264 6.78 -11.43 -4.71
CA LEU A 264 6.93 -10.02 -4.38
C LEU A 264 5.65 -9.26 -4.75
N PHE A 265 5.07 -8.61 -3.73
CA PHE A 265 3.96 -7.70 -3.91
C PHE A 265 4.44 -6.40 -4.56
N GLY A 266 3.68 -5.88 -5.52
CA GLY A 266 3.98 -4.62 -6.19
C GLY A 266 2.76 -3.73 -6.37
N PHE A 267 2.99 -2.54 -6.94
CA PHE A 267 1.93 -1.56 -7.15
C PHE A 267 0.81 -2.06 -8.08
N ALA A 268 1.12 -2.98 -9.01
CA ALA A 268 0.12 -3.62 -9.86
C ALA A 268 -0.91 -4.43 -9.05
N ASP A 269 -0.46 -5.12 -7.99
CA ASP A 269 -1.33 -5.85 -7.08
C ASP A 269 -2.20 -4.88 -6.28
N ALA A 270 -1.63 -3.78 -5.78
CA ALA A 270 -2.37 -2.71 -5.11
C ALA A 270 -3.46 -2.10 -6.01
N VAL A 271 -3.22 -1.98 -7.32
CA VAL A 271 -4.22 -1.53 -8.30
C VAL A 271 -5.42 -2.49 -8.37
N VAL A 272 -5.18 -3.80 -8.51
CA VAL A 272 -6.24 -4.82 -8.53
C VAL A 272 -7.00 -4.85 -7.21
N LEU A 273 -6.27 -4.86 -6.08
CA LEU A 273 -6.85 -4.87 -4.74
C LEU A 273 -7.69 -3.64 -4.45
N GLY A 274 -7.35 -2.47 -4.99
CA GLY A 274 -8.19 -1.28 -4.91
C GLY A 274 -9.58 -1.53 -5.54
N VAL A 275 -9.63 -2.14 -6.72
CA VAL A 275 -10.90 -2.49 -7.38
C VAL A 275 -11.64 -3.59 -6.63
N LEU A 276 -10.95 -4.64 -6.18
CA LEU A 276 -11.57 -5.72 -5.42
C LEU A 276 -12.12 -5.23 -4.08
N GLY A 277 -11.40 -4.36 -3.36
CA GLY A 277 -11.87 -3.76 -2.11
C GLY A 277 -13.10 -2.89 -2.32
N TRP A 278 -13.13 -2.14 -3.41
CA TRP A 278 -14.32 -1.38 -3.80
C TRP A 278 -15.53 -2.29 -4.06
N PHE A 279 -15.34 -3.41 -4.75
CA PHE A 279 -16.39 -4.41 -4.95
C PHE A 279 -16.82 -5.05 -3.63
N GLN A 280 -15.88 -5.41 -2.76
CA GLN A 280 -16.21 -5.97 -1.44
C GLN A 280 -17.12 -5.03 -0.65
N LYS A 281 -16.90 -3.71 -0.69
CA LYS A 281 -17.73 -2.74 0.03
C LYS A 281 -19.09 -2.52 -0.62
N ALA A 282 -19.16 -2.52 -1.96
CA ALA A 282 -20.38 -2.18 -2.68
C ALA A 282 -21.25 -3.40 -3.04
N ASP A 283 -20.66 -4.52 -3.43
CA ASP A 283 -21.34 -5.70 -3.95
C ASP A 283 -20.57 -6.98 -3.63
N GLN A 284 -20.95 -7.63 -2.52
CA GLN A 284 -20.34 -8.88 -2.07
C GLN A 284 -20.50 -10.01 -3.11
N VAL A 285 -21.61 -10.08 -3.84
CA VAL A 285 -21.83 -11.10 -4.87
C VAL A 285 -20.88 -10.88 -6.04
N LEU A 286 -20.74 -9.64 -6.52
CA LEU A 286 -19.77 -9.30 -7.56
C LEU A 286 -18.34 -9.62 -7.10
N PHE A 287 -17.99 -9.25 -5.87
CA PHE A 287 -16.67 -9.51 -5.30
C PHE A 287 -16.35 -11.02 -5.28
N GLU A 288 -17.28 -11.85 -4.80
CA GLU A 288 -17.11 -13.31 -4.77
C GLU A 288 -16.99 -13.90 -6.17
N ARG A 289 -17.82 -13.43 -7.11
CA ARG A 289 -17.76 -13.86 -8.50
C ARG A 289 -16.40 -13.58 -9.12
N VAL A 290 -15.91 -12.34 -8.99
CA VAL A 290 -14.62 -11.91 -9.56
C VAL A 290 -13.45 -12.64 -8.91
N THR A 291 -13.43 -12.78 -7.59
CA THR A 291 -12.32 -13.45 -6.88
C THR A 291 -12.23 -14.95 -7.19
N ASN A 292 -13.36 -15.60 -7.48
CA ASN A 292 -13.42 -17.01 -7.87
C ASN A 292 -13.25 -17.24 -9.39
N LEU A 293 -12.90 -16.21 -10.18
CA LEU A 293 -12.62 -16.38 -11.60
C LEU A 293 -11.38 -17.25 -11.85
N GLY A 294 -11.43 -17.98 -12.97
CA GLY A 294 -10.32 -18.84 -13.42
C GLY A 294 -10.01 -19.92 -12.39
N ASP A 295 -8.76 -20.02 -12.00
CA ASP A 295 -8.24 -20.97 -11.01
C ASP A 295 -8.21 -20.39 -9.58
N GLY A 296 -8.85 -19.25 -9.34
CA GLY A 296 -8.85 -18.56 -8.05
C GLY A 296 -7.59 -17.73 -7.76
N ALA A 297 -6.78 -17.35 -8.78
CA ALA A 297 -5.61 -16.50 -8.59
C ALA A 297 -5.92 -15.17 -7.87
N LEU A 298 -7.03 -14.51 -8.22
CA LEU A 298 -7.45 -13.27 -7.57
C LEU A 298 -7.80 -13.48 -6.10
N LYS A 299 -8.46 -14.60 -5.76
CA LYS A 299 -8.73 -14.98 -4.37
C LYS A 299 -7.44 -15.17 -3.57
N ARG A 300 -6.45 -15.87 -4.12
CA ARG A 300 -5.14 -16.04 -3.46
C ARG A 300 -4.43 -14.70 -3.22
N MET A 301 -4.41 -13.81 -4.21
CA MET A 301 -3.88 -12.45 -4.06
C MET A 301 -4.60 -11.71 -2.93
N TRP A 302 -5.93 -11.74 -2.92
CA TRP A 302 -6.76 -11.09 -1.92
C TRP A 302 -6.48 -11.60 -0.50
N GLU A 303 -6.41 -12.92 -0.33
CA GLU A 303 -6.13 -13.58 0.94
C GLU A 303 -4.71 -13.24 1.44
N ALA A 304 -3.71 -13.29 0.56
CA ALA A 304 -2.32 -12.93 0.89
C ALA A 304 -2.14 -11.45 1.29
N SER A 305 -3.08 -10.58 0.92
CA SER A 305 -2.97 -9.12 1.09
C SER A 305 -3.83 -8.54 2.22
N GLN A 306 -4.54 -9.38 2.99
CA GLN A 306 -5.52 -8.91 3.99
C GLN A 306 -4.92 -7.95 5.02
N GLN A 307 -3.68 -8.19 5.44
CA GLN A 307 -2.98 -7.34 6.42
C GLN A 307 -2.82 -5.90 5.92
N TRP A 308 -2.55 -5.69 4.63
CA TRP A 308 -2.38 -4.35 4.05
C TRP A 308 -3.71 -3.72 3.65
N MET A 309 -4.74 -4.52 3.37
CA MET A 309 -6.10 -4.02 3.13
C MET A 309 -6.74 -3.45 4.40
N ARG A 310 -6.48 -4.08 5.55
CA ARG A 310 -7.09 -3.72 6.84
C ARG A 310 -6.29 -2.70 7.65
N GLY A 311 -5.04 -2.42 7.25
CA GLY A 311 -4.19 -1.45 7.93
C GLY A 311 -4.76 -0.04 7.88
N GLN A 312 -4.72 0.66 9.01
CA GLN A 312 -5.26 2.00 9.19
C GLN A 312 -4.18 2.91 9.78
N GLY A 313 -4.18 4.18 9.35
CA GLY A 313 -3.37 5.22 9.96
C GLY A 313 -4.04 5.76 11.23
N GLU A 314 -3.31 6.56 11.97
CA GLU A 314 -3.86 7.32 13.10
C GLU A 314 -4.85 8.36 12.57
N GLU A 315 -6.11 8.28 12.97
CA GLU A 315 -7.14 9.22 12.52
C GLU A 315 -6.96 10.59 13.19
N LYS A 316 -6.97 11.65 12.37
CA LYS A 316 -6.96 13.06 12.79
C LYS A 316 -8.00 13.84 12.01
N SER A 317 -8.46 14.95 12.55
CA SER A 317 -9.27 15.87 11.75
C SER A 317 -8.42 16.50 10.64
N THR A 318 -9.02 16.81 9.50
CA THR A 318 -8.26 17.44 8.40
C THR A 318 -7.68 18.79 8.84
N ASP A 319 -8.43 19.62 9.56
CA ASP A 319 -7.94 20.93 10.03
C ASP A 319 -6.79 20.81 11.03
N GLU A 320 -6.84 19.85 11.95
CA GLU A 320 -5.73 19.56 12.87
C GLU A 320 -4.46 19.17 12.12
N ALA A 321 -4.58 18.24 11.16
CA ALA A 321 -3.45 17.79 10.37
C ALA A 321 -2.84 18.92 9.52
N LEU A 322 -3.68 19.76 8.91
CA LEU A 322 -3.22 20.94 8.17
C LEU A 322 -2.50 21.93 9.09
N SER A 323 -3.06 22.20 10.28
CA SER A 323 -2.47 23.11 11.26
C SER A 323 -1.11 22.62 11.77
N GLU A 324 -0.97 21.34 12.09
CA GLU A 324 0.32 20.74 12.51
C GLU A 324 1.39 20.85 11.42
N MET A 325 0.98 20.86 10.16
CA MET A 325 1.86 20.99 9.00
C MET A 325 2.07 22.44 8.52
N GLY A 326 1.46 23.42 9.21
CA GLY A 326 1.60 24.85 8.91
C GLY A 326 0.87 25.32 7.65
N LEU A 327 -0.26 24.68 7.30
CA LEU A 327 -1.05 24.91 6.07
C LEU A 327 -2.47 25.45 6.32
#